data_AF-A0A7J3WNW6-F1
#
_entry.id   AF-A0A7J3WNW6-F1
#
_cell.length_a   1.000
_cell.length_b   1.000
_cell.length_c   1.000
_cell.angle_alpha   90.00
_cell.angle_beta   90.00
_cell.angle_gamma   90.00
#
_symmetry.space_group_name_H-M   'P 1'
#
loop_
_entity.id
_entity.type
_entity.pdbx_description
1 polymer ?
#
loop_
_entity_poly.entity_id
_entity_poly.type
_entity_poly.pdbx_seq_one_letter_code
_entity_poly.pdbx_strand_id
1 'polypeptide(L)'
;MRKNTFYKIYRRLGGVRDIPRISHHFKVQEDVLYSILSQKIVRQTKKDFHVIARQCERMAREWESGKTLLKIAEEREFPPVLTASFILKQLGVSKKQYKA
;
A
#
# COMPACT_ATOMS: atom_id res chain seq x y z
N MET A 1 17.70 11.57 13.89
CA MET A 1 18.53 10.80 12.92
C MET A 1 19.14 11.74 11.88
N ARG A 2 20.40 11.55 11.47
CA ARG A 2 21.04 12.38 10.41
C ARG A 2 20.33 12.21 9.07
N LYS A 3 20.15 13.31 8.33
CA LYS A 3 19.42 13.35 7.03
C LYS A 3 19.94 12.28 6.04
N ASN A 4 21.25 12.13 5.90
CA ASN A 4 21.86 11.12 5.01
C ASN A 4 21.51 9.68 5.43
N THR A 5 21.55 9.38 6.73
CA THR A 5 21.17 8.05 7.26
C THR A 5 19.69 7.76 7.01
N PHE A 6 18.81 8.75 7.24
CA PHE A 6 17.38 8.63 6.94
C PHE A 6 17.16 8.25 5.46
N TYR A 7 17.77 8.97 4.51
CA TYR A 7 17.58 8.68 3.09
C TYR A 7 18.10 7.29 2.69
N LYS A 8 19.21 6.83 3.26
CA LYS A 8 19.75 5.48 3.02
C LYS A 8 18.79 4.41 3.53
N ILE A 9 18.23 4.58 4.73
CA ILE A 9 17.20 3.69 5.30
C ILE A 9 15.94 3.71 4.43
N TYR A 10 15.40 4.90 4.16
CA TYR A 10 14.17 5.09 3.40
C TYR A 10 14.23 4.41 2.02
N ARG A 11 15.38 4.48 1.33
CA ARG A 11 15.58 3.81 0.04
C ARG A 11 15.63 2.27 0.14
N ARG A 12 16.24 1.73 1.20
CA ARG A 12 16.42 0.28 1.38
C ARG A 12 15.22 -0.43 2.00
N LEU A 13 14.34 0.32 2.67
CA LEU A 13 13.17 -0.20 3.36
C LEU A 13 12.04 -0.44 2.34
N GLY A 14 11.98 -1.64 1.77
CA GLY A 14 10.99 -2.06 0.78
C GLY A 14 9.76 -2.70 1.42
N GLY A 15 9.92 -3.37 2.55
CA GLY A 15 8.81 -3.91 3.32
C GLY A 15 9.22 -4.38 4.72
N VAL A 16 8.28 -4.99 5.43
CA VAL A 16 8.49 -5.48 6.81
C VAL A 16 9.66 -6.47 6.89
N ARG A 17 9.84 -7.31 5.86
CA ARG A 17 10.94 -8.28 5.78
C ARG A 17 12.34 -7.64 5.78
N ASP A 18 12.46 -6.38 5.41
CA ASP A 18 13.74 -5.66 5.43
C ASP A 18 14.12 -5.13 6.82
N ILE A 19 13.15 -5.04 7.73
CA ILE A 19 13.31 -4.35 9.02
C ILE A 19 14.43 -4.95 9.88
N PRO A 20 14.51 -6.28 10.13
CA PRO A 20 15.55 -6.83 11.00
C PRO A 20 16.97 -6.57 10.46
N ARG A 21 17.17 -6.75 9.15
CA ARG A 21 18.46 -6.51 8.48
C ARG A 21 18.88 -5.04 8.54
N ILE A 22 17.93 -4.12 8.31
CA ILE A 22 18.19 -2.68 8.34
C ILE A 22 18.44 -2.19 9.77
N SER A 23 17.68 -2.70 10.74
CA SER A 23 17.86 -2.43 12.17
C SER A 23 19.29 -2.74 12.60
N HIS A 24 19.75 -3.97 12.32
CA HIS A 24 21.11 -4.39 12.61
C HIS A 24 22.18 -3.53 11.91
N HIS A 25 22.02 -3.27 10.61
CA HIS A 25 23.02 -2.54 9.83
C HIS A 25 23.16 -1.07 10.24
N PHE A 26 22.06 -0.39 10.54
CA PHE A 26 22.06 1.04 10.88
C PHE A 26 22.03 1.32 12.38
N LYS A 27 21.93 0.28 13.22
CA LYS A 27 21.77 0.37 14.68
C LYS A 27 20.57 1.25 15.06
N VAL A 28 19.43 1.00 14.43
CA VAL A 28 18.17 1.73 14.63
C VAL A 28 17.10 0.75 15.13
N GLN A 29 16.34 1.13 16.15
CA GLN A 29 15.24 0.30 16.68
C GLN A 29 14.21 -0.03 15.59
N GLU A 30 13.67 -1.25 15.62
CA GLU A 30 12.70 -1.73 14.63
C GLU A 30 11.43 -0.86 14.57
N ASP A 31 10.93 -0.39 15.72
CA ASP A 31 9.74 0.48 15.80
C ASP A 31 9.90 1.79 15.03
N VAL A 32 11.11 2.33 14.99
CA VAL A 32 11.44 3.50 14.17
C VAL A 32 11.35 3.14 12.69
N LEU A 33 11.81 1.94 12.29
CA LEU A 33 11.71 1.47 10.92
C LEU A 33 10.26 1.18 10.52
N TYR A 34 9.44 0.59 11.40
CA TYR A 34 8.00 0.43 11.18
C TYR A 34 7.30 1.78 10.95
N SER A 35 7.69 2.81 11.72
CA SER A 35 7.16 4.16 11.57
C SER A 35 7.54 4.77 10.21
N ILE A 36 8.81 4.66 9.81
CA ILE A 36 9.29 5.15 8.51
C ILE A 36 8.61 4.41 7.35
N LEU A 37 8.47 3.08 7.45
CA LEU A 37 7.81 2.26 6.43
C LEU A 37 6.34 2.65 6.29
N SER A 38 5.62 2.81 7.40
CA SER A 38 4.22 3.27 7.40
C SER A 38 4.07 4.62 6.71
N GLN A 39 4.93 5.60 7.04
CA GLN A 39 4.92 6.91 6.40
C GLN A 39 5.24 6.83 4.90
N LYS A 40 6.20 5.99 4.50
CA LYS A 40 6.55 5.74 3.10
C LYS A 40 5.37 5.17 2.32
N ILE A 41 4.71 4.14 2.87
CA ILE A 41 3.52 3.52 2.26
C ILE A 41 2.39 4.53 2.12
N VAL A 42 2.08 5.30 3.17
CA VAL A 42 1.03 6.33 3.12
C VAL A 42 1.34 7.39 2.07
N ARG A 43 2.59 7.86 2.00
CA ARG A 43 3.01 8.86 1.01
C ARG A 43 2.87 8.34 -0.42
N GLN A 44 3.33 7.12 -0.69
CA GLN A 44 3.22 6.51 -2.01
C GLN A 44 1.75 6.29 -2.40
N THR A 45 0.96 5.73 -1.47
CA THR A 45 -0.47 5.50 -1.65
C THR A 45 -1.21 6.81 -1.98
N LYS A 46 -0.94 7.89 -1.26
CA LYS A 46 -1.55 9.20 -1.52
C LYS A 46 -1.16 9.77 -2.89
N LYS A 47 0.11 9.61 -3.28
CA LYS A 47 0.61 10.05 -4.58
C LYS A 47 -0.12 9.34 -5.72
N ASP A 48 -0.31 8.02 -5.60
CA ASP A 48 -0.87 7.20 -6.68
C ASP A 48 -2.40 7.12 -6.61
N PHE A 49 -3.01 7.57 -5.50
CA PHE A 49 -4.44 7.43 -5.23
C PHE A 49 -5.33 7.88 -6.40
N HIS A 50 -5.13 9.09 -6.94
CA HIS A 50 -5.95 9.61 -8.02
C HIS A 50 -5.74 8.86 -9.34
N VAL A 51 -4.53 8.37 -9.59
CA VAL A 51 -4.22 7.58 -10.78
C VAL A 51 -4.94 6.24 -10.73
N ILE A 52 -4.89 5.56 -9.58
CA ILE A 52 -5.57 4.28 -9.38
C ILE A 52 -7.08 4.44 -9.31
N ALA A 53 -7.59 5.51 -8.68
CA ALA A 53 -9.02 5.78 -8.60
C ALA A 53 -9.67 5.89 -9.99
N ARG A 54 -8.98 6.46 -10.98
CA ARG A 54 -9.46 6.53 -12.38
C ARG A 54 -9.55 5.16 -13.07
N GLN A 55 -8.94 4.12 -12.51
CA GLN A 55 -8.97 2.76 -13.05
C GLN A 55 -10.05 1.89 -12.39
N CYS A 56 -10.92 2.46 -11.54
CA CYS A 56 -11.90 1.70 -10.76
C CYS A 56 -12.83 0.83 -11.61
N GLU A 57 -13.30 1.34 -12.75
CA GLU A 57 -14.13 0.59 -13.70
C GLU A 57 -13.40 -0.63 -14.28
N ARG A 58 -12.14 -0.47 -14.67
CA ARG A 58 -11.31 -1.58 -15.16
C ARG A 58 -11.06 -2.61 -14.06
N MET A 59 -10.75 -2.16 -12.84
CA MET A 59 -10.55 -3.06 -11.70
C MET A 59 -11.81 -3.86 -11.37
N ALA A 60 -13.00 -3.25 -11.47
CA ALA A 60 -14.27 -3.94 -11.28
C ALA A 60 -14.49 -5.02 -12.35
N ARG A 61 -14.26 -4.71 -13.63
CA ARG A 61 -14.34 -5.70 -14.72
C ARG A 61 -13.36 -6.86 -14.55
N GLU A 62 -12.13 -6.59 -14.12
CA GLU A 62 -11.14 -7.65 -13.83
C GLU A 62 -11.58 -8.53 -12.66
N TRP A 63 -12.21 -7.96 -11.63
CA TRP A 63 -12.77 -8.73 -10.52
C TRP A 63 -13.95 -9.60 -10.96
N GLU A 64 -14.89 -9.04 -11.74
CA GLU A 64 -16.05 -9.77 -12.27
C GLU A 64 -15.64 -10.92 -13.20
N SER A 65 -14.50 -10.83 -13.87
CA SER A 65 -13.95 -11.93 -14.68
C SER A 65 -13.22 -13.02 -13.88
N GLY A 66 -13.20 -12.91 -12.55
CA GLY A 66 -12.66 -13.91 -11.63
C GLY A 66 -11.22 -13.63 -11.16
N LYS A 67 -10.63 -12.48 -11.51
CA LYS A 67 -9.28 -12.12 -11.03
C LYS A 67 -9.31 -11.79 -9.55
N THR A 68 -8.39 -12.34 -8.77
CA THR A 68 -8.37 -12.09 -7.31
C THR A 68 -8.02 -10.64 -6.98
N LEU A 69 -8.58 -10.11 -5.87
CA LEU A 69 -8.25 -8.76 -5.35
C LEU A 69 -6.75 -8.57 -5.16
N LEU A 70 -6.05 -9.61 -4.68
CA LEU A 70 -4.61 -9.59 -4.49
C LEU A 70 -3.87 -9.41 -5.83
N LYS A 71 -4.30 -10.11 -6.88
CA LYS A 71 -3.66 -9.98 -8.20
C LYS A 71 -3.92 -8.60 -8.82
N ILE A 72 -5.14 -8.09 -8.71
CA ILE A 72 -5.51 -6.75 -9.20
C ILE A 72 -4.66 -5.67 -8.51
N ALA A 73 -4.45 -5.81 -7.20
CA ALA A 73 -3.65 -4.90 -6.39
C ALA A 73 -2.14 -4.99 -6.69
N GLU A 74 -1.62 -6.21 -6.85
CA GLU A 74 -0.22 -6.48 -7.19
C GLU A 74 0.17 -5.81 -8.52
N GLU A 75 -0.64 -5.98 -9.57
CA GLU A 75 -0.37 -5.40 -10.90
C GLU A 75 -0.36 -3.87 -10.93
N ARG A 76 -0.93 -3.24 -9.89
CA ARG A 76 -1.00 -1.79 -9.74
C ARG A 76 -0.06 -1.27 -8.64
N GLU A 77 0.71 -2.16 -8.02
CA GLU A 77 1.57 -1.87 -6.87
C GLU A 77 0.83 -1.07 -5.77
N PHE A 78 -0.45 -1.39 -5.55
CA PHE A 78 -1.34 -0.61 -4.70
C PHE A 78 -1.87 -1.42 -3.51
N PRO A 79 -2.15 -0.81 -2.33
CA PRO A 79 -2.63 -1.56 -1.17
C PRO A 79 -3.93 -2.34 -1.44
N PRO A 80 -3.98 -3.67 -1.21
CA PRO A 80 -5.13 -4.50 -1.54
C PRO A 80 -6.45 -4.05 -0.90
N VAL A 81 -6.40 -3.52 0.33
CA VAL A 81 -7.58 -3.02 1.04
C VAL A 81 -8.19 -1.81 0.33
N LEU A 82 -7.37 -0.90 -0.18
CA LEU A 82 -7.84 0.28 -0.91
C LEU A 82 -8.30 -0.10 -2.32
N THR A 83 -7.60 -1.03 -2.97
CA THR A 83 -8.04 -1.64 -4.24
C THR A 83 -9.46 -2.23 -4.10
N ALA A 84 -9.69 -3.04 -3.06
CA ALA A 84 -11.00 -3.59 -2.76
C ALA A 84 -12.03 -2.48 -2.51
N SER A 85 -11.68 -1.43 -1.76
CA SER A 85 -12.56 -0.29 -1.54
C SER A 85 -12.95 0.43 -2.83
N PHE A 86 -12.04 0.56 -3.82
CA PHE A 86 -12.37 1.15 -5.11
C PHE A 86 -13.31 0.27 -5.92
N ILE A 87 -13.04 -1.04 -5.97
CA ILE A 87 -13.88 -2.00 -6.68
C ILE A 87 -15.29 -2.02 -6.08
N LEU A 88 -15.42 -2.16 -4.77
CA LEU A 88 -16.71 -2.16 -4.08
C LEU A 88 -17.50 -0.88 -4.36
N LYS A 89 -16.85 0.29 -4.25
CA LYS A 89 -17.49 1.57 -4.56
C LYS A 89 -17.96 1.63 -6.02
N GLN A 90 -17.16 1.13 -6.96
CA GLN A 90 -17.52 1.07 -8.38
C GLN A 90 -18.72 0.15 -8.64
N LEU A 91 -18.83 -0.96 -7.91
CA LEU A 91 -19.95 -1.89 -7.96
C LEU A 91 -21.19 -1.39 -7.20
N GLY A 92 -21.21 -0.14 -6.75
CA GLY A 92 -22.33 0.44 -6.00
C GLY A 92 -22.45 -0.04 -4.55
N VAL A 93 -21.45 -0.77 -4.03
CA VAL A 93 -21.41 -1.21 -2.64
C VAL A 93 -21.00 -0.05 -1.75
N SER A 94 -21.90 0.33 -0.84
CA SER A 94 -21.64 1.33 0.19
C SER A 94 -21.57 0.69 1.58
N LYS A 95 -20.79 1.31 2.48
CA LYS A 95 -20.73 0.91 3.90
C LYS A 95 -22.10 0.84 4.58
N LYS A 96 -23.11 1.56 4.08
CA LYS A 96 -24.46 1.58 4.66
C LYS A 96 -25.28 0.33 4.33
N GLN A 97 -24.95 -0.39 3.25
CA GLN A 97 -25.67 -1.59 2.83
C GLN A 97 -25.31 -2.83 3.66
N TYR A 98 -24.14 -2.81 4.31
CA TYR A 98 -23.65 -3.93 5.11
C TYR A 98 -23.50 -3.45 6.55
N LYS A 99 -24.38 -3.91 7.43
CA LYS A 99 -24.16 -3.81 8.88
C LYS A 99 -23.05 -4.82 9.23
N ALA A 100 -21.89 -4.31 9.65
CA ALA A 100 -20.89 -5.09 10.38
C ALA A 100 -21.20 -5.01 11.87
#